data_AF-X0VXS1-F1
#
_entry.id   AF-X0VXS1-F1
#
_cell.length_a   1.000
_cell.length_b   1.000
_cell.length_c   1.000
_cell.angle_alpha   90.00
_cell.angle_beta   90.00
_cell.angle_gamma   90.00
#
_symmetry.space_group_name_H-M   'P 1'
#
loop_
_entity.id
_entity.type
_entity.pdbx_description
1 polymer ?
#
loop_
_entity_poly.entity_id
_entity_poly.type
_entity_poly.pdbx_seq_one_letter_code
_entity_poly.pdbx_strand_id
1 'polypeptide(L)'
;MSVVAGTASDAQPEPELLGKLESGLTSRTWPVILYGAFILMPANVYLLLVAGQSLLGPISFIALILWVEAARLGRRPLSTSEAFIVYSVSAVAAGQMLFYLYAIHPAYFRISEISNSALFSFVDPVDGTRKTFGEAAPSWWAPPREVVLQRSFLHKAWIVPLLVGSLSWIFHMLADLSMGVLGRELFIKVEKLPFPFAHPPAEACKALTRDDPEPKKVFTICGLVGTVWGLVVYFPVALGKS
;
A
#
# COMPACT_ATOMS: atom_id res chain seq x y z
N MET A 1 6.75 55.29 24.12
CA MET A 1 6.96 53.84 23.96
C MET A 1 5.63 53.22 23.57
N SER A 2 5.37 53.10 22.28
CA SER A 2 4.15 52.50 21.73
C SER A 2 4.48 51.89 20.37
N VAL A 3 4.24 50.58 20.29
CA VAL A 3 3.83 49.77 19.13
C VAL A 3 4.08 50.36 17.74
N VAL A 4 5.04 49.77 17.00
CA VAL A 4 5.06 49.82 15.54
C VAL A 4 4.75 48.43 15.04
N ALA A 5 3.54 48.27 14.51
CA ALA A 5 3.11 47.11 13.75
C ALA A 5 3.97 46.98 12.50
N GLY A 6 4.83 45.95 12.48
CA GLY A 6 5.54 45.52 11.28
C GLY A 6 4.54 44.91 10.30
N THR A 7 4.26 45.66 9.23
CA THR A 7 3.37 45.32 8.14
C THR A 7 3.77 44.00 7.48
N ALA A 8 2.84 43.05 7.47
CA ALA A 8 2.85 41.84 6.65
C ALA A 8 2.68 42.21 5.16
N SER A 9 3.72 42.78 4.57
CA SER A 9 3.73 43.26 3.18
C SER A 9 5.04 42.89 2.50
N ASP A 10 5.28 41.58 2.32
CA ASP A 10 6.19 41.11 1.25
C ASP A 10 6.00 39.62 0.89
N ALA A 11 4.78 39.11 1.02
CA ALA A 11 4.42 37.84 0.38
C ALA A 11 4.10 38.14 -1.10
N GLN A 12 5.09 37.97 -1.97
CA GLN A 12 4.91 37.92 -3.42
C GLN A 12 3.69 37.03 -3.75
N PRO A 13 2.76 37.46 -4.61
CA PRO A 13 1.57 36.67 -4.92
C PRO A 13 2.00 35.34 -5.56
N GLU A 14 1.63 34.22 -4.94
CA GLU A 14 1.83 32.88 -5.51
C GLU A 14 1.28 32.89 -6.95
N PRO A 15 2.07 32.49 -7.96
CA PRO A 15 1.65 32.56 -9.34
C PRO A 15 0.52 31.55 -9.55
N GLU A 16 -0.72 32.06 -9.59
CA GLU A 16 -1.88 31.52 -10.28
C GLU A 16 -1.93 29.97 -10.39
N LEU A 17 -1.77 29.25 -9.28
CA LEU A 17 -2.05 27.80 -9.16
C LEU A 17 -3.56 27.50 -9.27
N LEU A 18 -4.35 28.49 -9.68
CA LEU A 18 -5.80 28.50 -9.82
C LEU A 18 -6.26 28.06 -11.22
N GLY A 19 -5.45 27.25 -11.93
CA GLY A 19 -6.03 26.35 -12.92
C GLY A 19 -6.98 25.43 -12.18
N LYS A 20 -8.30 25.61 -12.36
CA LYS A 20 -9.39 24.90 -11.68
C LYS A 20 -8.99 23.43 -11.42
N LEU A 21 -8.61 23.12 -10.19
CA LEU A 21 -8.21 21.75 -9.81
C LEU A 21 -9.42 20.84 -10.05
N GLU A 22 -9.37 20.02 -11.09
CA GLU A 22 -10.46 19.11 -11.41
C GLU A 22 -10.48 17.96 -10.40
N SER A 23 -11.67 17.63 -9.89
CA SER A 23 -11.85 16.49 -8.98
C SER A 23 -11.49 15.19 -9.71
N GLY A 24 -10.43 14.51 -9.25
CA GLY A 24 -10.06 13.19 -9.76
C GLY A 24 -10.86 12.04 -9.14
N LEU A 25 -11.54 12.28 -8.01
CA LEU A 25 -12.45 11.30 -7.40
C LEU A 25 -13.81 11.40 -8.10
N THR A 26 -14.01 10.54 -9.10
CA THR A 26 -15.27 10.43 -9.84
C THR A 26 -15.87 9.04 -9.63
N SER A 27 -17.15 8.85 -9.97
CA SER A 27 -17.77 7.52 -9.95
C SER A 27 -17.05 6.48 -10.82
N ARG A 28 -16.19 6.95 -11.74
CA ARG A 28 -15.37 6.13 -12.65
C ARG A 28 -14.09 5.60 -12.00
N THR A 29 -13.61 6.21 -10.93
CA THR A 29 -12.43 5.76 -10.20
C THR A 29 -12.78 4.79 -9.06
N TRP A 30 -14.06 4.69 -8.67
CA TRP A 30 -14.51 3.75 -7.63
C TRP A 30 -14.20 2.27 -7.95
N PRO A 31 -14.43 1.76 -9.17
CA PRO A 31 -14.15 0.36 -9.47
C PRO A 31 -12.66 0.01 -9.41
N VAL A 32 -11.76 0.99 -9.56
CA VAL A 32 -10.31 0.79 -9.37
C VAL A 32 -9.98 0.40 -7.94
N ILE A 33 -10.67 1.01 -6.98
CA ILE A 33 -10.50 0.70 -5.57
C ILE A 33 -10.90 -0.75 -5.31
N LEU A 34 -12.02 -1.19 -5.88
CA LEU A 34 -12.49 -2.57 -5.77
C LEU A 34 -11.54 -3.55 -6.46
N TYR A 35 -11.03 -3.20 -7.64
CA TYR A 35 -10.00 -3.99 -8.33
C TYR A 35 -8.73 -4.14 -7.49
N GLY A 36 -8.25 -3.04 -6.89
CA GLY A 36 -7.12 -3.03 -5.96
C GLY A 36 -7.35 -3.94 -4.76
N ALA A 37 -8.53 -3.84 -4.13
CA ALA A 37 -8.86 -4.58 -2.93
C ALA A 37 -9.09 -6.09 -3.18
N PHE A 38 -9.83 -6.46 -4.23
CA PHE A 38 -10.23 -7.85 -4.44
C PHE A 38 -9.26 -8.67 -5.30
N ILE A 39 -8.51 -8.03 -6.20
CA ILE A 39 -7.65 -8.75 -7.15
C ILE A 39 -6.18 -8.50 -6.83
N LEU A 40 -5.79 -7.24 -6.66
CA LEU A 40 -4.38 -6.91 -6.44
C LEU A 40 -3.92 -7.24 -5.02
N MET A 41 -4.78 -7.07 -4.00
CA MET A 41 -4.42 -7.39 -2.61
C MET A 41 -4.09 -8.89 -2.44
N PRO A 42 -4.92 -9.86 -2.87
CA PRO A 42 -4.58 -11.28 -2.74
C PRO A 42 -3.34 -11.66 -3.56
N ALA A 43 -3.15 -11.08 -4.74
CA ALA A 43 -1.95 -11.29 -5.56
C ALA A 43 -0.68 -10.79 -4.85
N ASN A 44 -0.75 -9.63 -4.19
CA ASN A 44 0.34 -9.07 -3.40
C ASN A 44 0.66 -9.93 -2.17
N VAL A 45 -0.36 -10.45 -1.47
CA VAL A 45 -0.17 -11.37 -0.35
C VAL A 45 0.49 -12.68 -0.81
N TYR A 46 0.06 -13.23 -1.96
CA TYR A 46 0.65 -14.45 -2.51
C TYR A 46 2.14 -14.27 -2.83
N LEU A 47 2.52 -13.18 -3.50
CA LEU A 47 3.92 -12.92 -3.81
C LEU A 47 4.76 -12.62 -2.57
N LEU A 48 4.18 -11.96 -1.57
CA LEU A 48 4.83 -11.78 -0.29
C LEU A 48 5.13 -13.13 0.38
N LEU A 49 4.22 -14.09 0.31
CA LEU A 49 4.38 -15.42 0.90
C LEU A 49 5.35 -16.32 0.13
N VAL A 50 5.30 -16.31 -1.20
CA VAL A 50 6.09 -17.23 -2.04
C VAL A 50 7.49 -16.69 -2.31
N ALA A 51 7.62 -15.39 -2.60
CA ALA A 51 8.87 -14.76 -3.02
C ALA A 51 9.45 -13.80 -1.97
N GLY A 52 8.73 -13.51 -0.88
CA GLY A 52 9.14 -12.50 0.09
C GLY A 52 9.15 -11.08 -0.48
N GLN A 53 8.51 -10.84 -1.63
CA GLN A 53 8.52 -9.57 -2.35
C GLN A 53 7.16 -8.87 -2.28
N SER A 54 7.17 -7.53 -2.33
CA SER A 54 5.96 -6.71 -2.38
C SER A 54 5.76 -6.11 -3.78
N LEU A 55 4.52 -6.15 -4.27
CA LEU A 55 4.13 -5.55 -5.54
C LEU A 55 3.63 -4.10 -5.42
N LEU A 56 3.77 -3.44 -4.28
CA LEU A 56 3.14 -2.14 -4.05
C LEU A 56 3.54 -1.05 -5.06
N GLY A 57 4.83 -0.99 -5.41
CA GLY A 57 5.33 -0.07 -6.43
C GLY A 57 4.80 -0.38 -7.83
N PRO A 58 4.98 -1.61 -8.35
CA PRO A 58 4.48 -2.00 -9.67
C PRO A 58 2.95 -1.93 -9.82
N ILE A 59 2.18 -2.22 -8.76
CA ILE A 59 0.72 -2.25 -8.80
C ILE A 59 0.12 -0.91 -9.22
N SER A 60 0.67 0.21 -8.77
CA SER A 60 0.13 1.54 -9.12
C SER A 60 0.24 1.82 -10.62
N PHE A 61 1.35 1.43 -11.22
CA PHE A 61 1.53 1.53 -12.67
C PHE A 61 0.63 0.56 -13.42
N ILE A 62 0.58 -0.72 -13.02
CA ILE A 62 -0.25 -1.75 -13.66
C ILE A 62 -1.73 -1.34 -13.66
N ALA A 63 -2.25 -0.88 -12.50
CA ALA A 63 -3.62 -0.42 -12.37
C ALA A 63 -3.88 0.82 -13.23
N LEU A 64 -2.94 1.79 -13.25
CA LEU A 64 -3.04 2.97 -14.09
C LEU A 64 -3.15 2.62 -15.58
N ILE A 65 -2.26 1.78 -16.09
CA ILE A 65 -2.24 1.36 -17.50
C ILE A 65 -3.55 0.65 -17.85
N LEU A 66 -3.93 -0.34 -17.05
CA LEU A 66 -5.12 -1.15 -17.29
C LEU A 66 -6.38 -0.28 -17.31
N TRP A 67 -6.50 0.67 -16.38
CA TRP A 67 -7.68 1.53 -16.32
C TRP A 67 -7.72 2.58 -17.43
N VAL A 68 -6.58 3.16 -17.80
CA VAL A 68 -6.48 4.08 -18.94
C VAL A 68 -6.87 3.38 -20.24
N GLU A 69 -6.37 2.17 -20.48
CA GLU A 69 -6.73 1.39 -21.67
C GLU A 69 -8.20 0.95 -21.66
N ALA A 70 -8.72 0.53 -20.51
CA ALA A 70 -10.14 0.21 -20.36
C ALA A 70 -11.04 1.43 -20.66
N ALA A 71 -10.67 2.61 -20.18
CA ALA A 71 -11.41 3.85 -20.42
C ALA A 71 -11.31 4.30 -21.89
N ARG A 72 -10.16 4.09 -22.54
CA ARG A 72 -9.94 4.33 -23.96
C ARG A 72 -10.81 3.41 -24.83
N LEU A 73 -10.88 2.12 -24.50
CA LEU A 73 -11.80 1.16 -25.13
C LEU A 73 -13.27 1.57 -24.96
N GLY A 74 -13.60 2.14 -23.80
CA GLY A 74 -14.92 2.73 -23.51
C GLY A 74 -15.21 4.07 -24.21
N ARG A 75 -14.33 4.55 -25.11
CA ARG A 75 -14.41 5.84 -25.83
C ARG A 75 -14.54 7.06 -24.91
N ARG A 76 -14.10 6.96 -23.66
CA ARG A 76 -14.14 8.03 -22.66
C ARG A 76 -12.79 8.10 -21.96
N PRO A 77 -11.79 8.80 -22.55
CA PRO A 77 -10.46 8.88 -21.95
C PRO A 77 -10.52 9.54 -20.56
N LEU A 78 -9.66 9.06 -19.66
CA LEU A 78 -9.52 9.61 -18.31
C LEU A 78 -8.79 10.95 -18.35
N SER A 79 -9.17 11.87 -17.47
CA SER A 79 -8.39 13.09 -17.24
C SER A 79 -7.09 12.77 -16.50
N THR A 80 -6.10 13.67 -16.57
CA THR A 80 -4.84 13.52 -15.82
C THR A 80 -5.08 13.45 -14.30
N SER A 81 -6.10 14.15 -13.78
CA SER A 81 -6.50 14.09 -12.37
C SER A 81 -7.11 12.74 -11.99
N GLU A 82 -7.98 12.17 -12.83
CA GLU A 82 -8.53 10.83 -12.60
C GLU A 82 -7.42 9.78 -12.63
N ALA A 83 -6.51 9.86 -13.60
CA ALA A 83 -5.34 8.98 -13.68
C ALA A 83 -4.44 9.06 -12.44
N PHE A 84 -4.23 10.25 -11.88
CA PHE A 84 -3.46 10.41 -10.65
C PHE A 84 -4.14 9.74 -9.43
N ILE A 85 -5.47 9.83 -9.34
CA ILE A 85 -6.24 9.14 -8.31
C ILE A 85 -6.15 7.62 -8.48
N VAL A 86 -6.28 7.12 -9.71
CA VAL A 86 -6.10 5.69 -10.00
C VAL A 86 -4.71 5.21 -9.56
N TYR A 87 -3.66 5.96 -9.90
CA TYR A 87 -2.29 5.64 -9.51
C TYR A 87 -2.11 5.62 -7.99
N SER A 88 -2.54 6.68 -7.30
CA SER A 88 -2.29 6.85 -5.87
C SER A 88 -3.13 5.90 -5.01
N VAL A 89 -4.40 5.69 -5.38
CA VAL A 89 -5.35 4.91 -4.58
C VAL A 89 -5.18 3.41 -4.80
N SER A 90 -4.76 2.96 -5.99
CA SER A 90 -4.59 1.53 -6.27
C SER A 90 -3.52 0.86 -5.40
N ALA A 91 -2.37 1.52 -5.20
CA ALA A 91 -1.33 1.00 -4.30
C ALA A 91 -1.80 0.95 -2.84
N VAL A 92 -2.51 1.99 -2.39
CA VAL A 92 -3.09 1.99 -1.03
C VAL A 92 -4.09 0.85 -0.90
N ALA A 93 -5.05 0.72 -1.81
CA ALA A 93 -6.08 -0.31 -1.78
C ALA A 93 -5.49 -1.73 -1.77
N ALA A 94 -4.43 -1.98 -2.54
CA ALA A 94 -3.76 -3.28 -2.58
C ALA A 94 -2.75 -3.51 -1.42
N GLY A 95 -2.34 -2.44 -0.74
CA GLY A 95 -1.34 -2.45 0.33
C GLY A 95 -1.90 -2.49 1.74
N GLN A 96 -3.15 -2.08 1.93
CA GLN A 96 -3.82 -2.15 3.23
C GLN A 96 -4.19 -3.60 3.58
N MET A 97 -3.17 -4.39 3.92
CA MET A 97 -3.26 -5.80 4.32
C MET A 97 -3.65 -5.97 5.79
N LEU A 98 -4.45 -5.07 6.35
CA LEU A 98 -4.75 -5.02 7.78
C LEU A 98 -5.20 -6.39 8.33
N PHE A 99 -6.18 -6.99 7.65
CA PHE A 99 -6.74 -8.26 8.07
C PHE A 99 -5.72 -9.41 7.97
N TYR A 100 -4.87 -9.39 6.93
CA TYR A 100 -3.81 -10.38 6.80
C TYR A 100 -2.77 -10.23 7.91
N LEU A 101 -2.26 -9.02 8.15
CA LEU A 101 -1.17 -8.75 9.08
C LEU A 101 -1.57 -8.92 10.55
N TYR A 102 -2.81 -8.54 10.92
CA TYR A 102 -3.25 -8.52 12.31
C TYR A 102 -4.19 -9.67 12.70
N ALA A 103 -4.80 -10.38 11.74
CA ALA A 103 -5.66 -11.52 12.05
C ALA A 103 -5.10 -12.84 11.53
N ILE A 104 -4.88 -12.95 10.22
CA ILE A 104 -4.53 -14.24 9.59
C ILE A 104 -3.11 -14.66 9.97
N HIS A 105 -2.13 -13.76 9.81
CA HIS A 105 -0.72 -14.06 10.07
C HIS A 105 -0.46 -14.46 11.54
N PRO A 106 -0.88 -13.68 12.56
CA PRO A 106 -0.68 -14.06 13.96
C PRO A 106 -1.40 -15.37 14.33
N ALA A 107 -2.60 -15.58 13.80
CA ALA A 107 -3.34 -16.81 14.03
C ALA A 107 -2.66 -18.04 13.40
N TYR A 108 -2.11 -17.90 12.19
CA TYR A 108 -1.33 -18.94 11.54
C TYR A 108 -0.09 -19.31 12.36
N PHE A 109 0.67 -18.33 12.83
CA PHE A 109 1.85 -18.57 13.70
C PHE A 109 1.48 -19.26 15.01
N ARG A 110 0.28 -19.02 15.54
CA ARG A 110 -0.20 -19.67 16.75
C ARG A 110 -0.52 -21.16 16.57
N ILE A 111 -0.97 -21.57 15.38
CA ILE A 111 -1.27 -22.99 15.08
C ILE A 111 -0.13 -23.73 14.39
N SER A 112 0.82 -23.02 13.79
CA SER A 112 1.89 -23.62 12.97
C SER A 112 2.74 -24.60 13.76
N GLU A 113 2.98 -25.78 13.18
CA GLU A 113 3.84 -26.81 13.78
C GLU A 113 5.29 -26.35 13.90
N ILE A 114 5.76 -25.51 12.97
CA ILE A 114 7.12 -24.96 13.00
C ILE A 114 7.26 -24.00 14.18
N SER A 115 6.29 -23.10 14.38
CA SER A 115 6.31 -22.15 15.48
C SER A 115 6.13 -22.84 16.84
N ASN A 116 5.38 -23.94 16.89
CA ASN A 116 5.24 -24.77 18.09
C ASN A 116 6.31 -25.86 18.21
N SER A 117 7.33 -25.85 17.34
CA SER A 117 8.41 -26.83 17.39
C SER A 117 9.40 -26.52 18.52
N ALA A 118 10.25 -27.51 18.79
CA ALA A 118 11.34 -27.41 19.74
C ALA A 118 12.25 -26.19 19.50
N LEU A 119 12.41 -25.74 18.24
CA LEU A 119 13.32 -24.64 17.87
C LEU A 119 12.87 -23.27 18.39
N PHE A 120 11.56 -23.02 18.46
CA PHE A 120 10.99 -21.72 18.87
C PHE A 120 10.36 -21.76 20.27
N SER A 121 10.60 -22.84 21.01
CA SER A 121 10.14 -22.99 22.39
C SER A 121 11.19 -22.46 23.36
N PHE A 122 10.77 -21.76 24.40
CA PHE A 122 11.66 -21.34 25.48
C PHE A 122 11.34 -22.09 26.78
N VAL A 123 12.34 -22.26 27.63
CA VAL A 123 12.15 -22.78 28.98
C VAL A 123 11.88 -21.58 29.87
N ASP A 124 10.69 -21.56 30.49
CA ASP A 124 10.31 -20.47 31.37
C ASP A 124 11.19 -20.52 32.64
N PRO A 125 11.92 -19.45 33.00
CA PRO A 125 12.81 -19.45 34.16
C PRO A 125 12.09 -19.71 35.49
N VAL A 126 10.78 -19.49 35.54
CA VAL A 126 9.97 -19.55 36.76
C VAL A 126 9.37 -20.95 36.99
N ASP A 127 8.88 -21.60 35.93
CA ASP A 127 8.20 -22.90 36.02
C ASP A 127 9.09 -24.09 35.59
N GLY A 128 10.23 -23.83 34.93
CA GLY A 128 11.10 -24.88 34.36
C GLY A 128 10.43 -25.70 33.25
N THR A 129 9.21 -25.33 32.84
CA THR A 129 8.47 -25.97 31.77
C THR A 129 8.80 -25.35 30.42
N ARG A 130 8.83 -26.18 29.37
CA ARG A 130 9.05 -25.74 28.00
C ARG A 130 7.74 -25.20 27.43
N LYS A 131 7.63 -23.89 27.28
CA LYS A 131 6.47 -23.24 26.66
C LYS A 131 6.75 -23.04 25.17
N THR A 132 5.79 -23.44 24.34
CA THR A 132 5.86 -23.22 22.90
C THR A 132 5.50 -21.77 22.56
N PHE A 133 5.90 -21.29 21.39
CA PHE A 133 5.57 -19.94 20.94
C PHE A 133 4.05 -19.69 20.89
N GLY A 134 3.25 -20.69 20.51
CA GLY A 134 1.80 -20.59 20.46
C GLY A 134 1.16 -20.36 21.84
N GLU A 135 1.70 -20.96 22.90
CA GLU A 135 1.23 -20.82 24.28
C GLU A 135 1.71 -19.52 24.92
N ALA A 136 2.92 -19.09 24.60
CA ALA A 136 3.50 -17.87 25.12
C ALA A 136 2.98 -16.59 24.45
N ALA A 137 2.43 -16.71 23.24
CA ALA A 137 1.89 -15.57 22.51
C ALA A 137 0.82 -14.82 23.33
N PRO A 138 0.87 -13.48 23.41
CA PRO A 138 -0.17 -12.75 24.13
C PRO A 138 -1.55 -12.87 23.47
N SER A 139 -2.61 -12.87 24.28
CA SER A 139 -4.00 -12.92 23.81
C SER A 139 -4.43 -11.69 23.01
N TRP A 140 -3.71 -10.58 23.13
CA TRP A 140 -3.93 -9.37 22.34
C TRP A 140 -3.33 -9.45 20.93
N TRP A 141 -2.36 -10.34 20.70
CA TRP A 141 -1.72 -10.50 19.39
C TRP A 141 -2.44 -11.53 18.51
N ALA A 142 -2.88 -12.63 19.12
CA ALA A 142 -3.71 -13.65 18.50
C ALA A 142 -4.67 -14.25 19.54
N PRO A 143 -5.85 -14.77 19.16
CA PRO A 143 -6.72 -15.49 20.09
C PRO A 143 -6.12 -16.87 20.43
N PRO A 144 -6.53 -17.55 21.51
CA PRO A 144 -5.97 -18.83 21.94
C PRO A 144 -6.02 -19.92 20.85
N ARG A 145 -5.13 -20.90 20.93
CA ARG A 145 -4.98 -21.95 19.92
C ARG A 145 -6.28 -22.69 19.67
N GLU A 146 -7.03 -23.01 20.72
CA GLU A 146 -8.31 -23.72 20.65
C GLU A 146 -9.33 -22.93 19.84
N VAL A 147 -9.31 -21.60 19.97
CA VAL A 147 -10.20 -20.69 19.23
C VAL A 147 -9.78 -20.58 17.77
N VAL A 148 -8.47 -20.51 17.49
CA VAL A 148 -7.97 -20.46 16.10
C VAL A 148 -8.31 -21.75 15.36
N LEU A 149 -8.23 -22.91 16.03
CA LEU A 149 -8.54 -24.21 15.45
C LEU A 149 -10.02 -24.34 15.03
N GLN A 150 -10.93 -23.57 15.63
CA GLN A 150 -12.34 -23.52 15.22
C GLN A 150 -12.54 -22.86 13.84
N ARG A 151 -11.50 -22.23 13.26
CA ARG A 151 -11.53 -21.53 11.97
C ARG A 151 -12.71 -20.55 11.82
N SER A 152 -13.13 -19.96 12.93
CA SER A 152 -14.24 -19.01 13.00
C SER A 152 -13.76 -17.69 13.59
N PHE A 153 -14.14 -16.59 12.94
CA PHE A 153 -13.84 -15.23 13.40
C PHE A 153 -14.93 -14.65 14.32
N LEU A 154 -16.02 -15.40 14.55
CA LEU A 154 -17.16 -14.93 15.36
C LEU A 154 -16.99 -15.19 16.86
N HIS A 155 -15.85 -15.74 17.29
CA HIS A 155 -15.57 -16.00 18.70
C HIS A 155 -15.16 -14.71 19.42
N LYS A 156 -15.66 -14.48 20.64
CA LYS A 156 -15.38 -13.26 21.42
C LYS A 156 -13.89 -12.98 21.64
N ALA A 157 -13.05 -14.01 21.66
CA ALA A 157 -11.60 -13.87 21.80
C ALA A 157 -10.94 -13.12 20.62
N TRP A 158 -11.59 -13.01 19.46
CA TRP A 158 -11.10 -12.21 18.33
C TRP A 158 -11.29 -10.70 18.52
N ILE A 159 -12.15 -10.27 19.44
CA ILE A 159 -12.44 -8.85 19.65
C ILE A 159 -11.17 -8.12 20.08
N VAL A 160 -10.36 -8.71 20.97
CA VAL A 160 -9.15 -8.05 21.49
C VAL A 160 -8.10 -7.87 20.40
N PRO A 161 -7.67 -8.91 19.64
CA PRO A 161 -6.72 -8.72 18.54
C PRO A 161 -7.21 -7.77 17.45
N LEU A 162 -8.50 -7.83 17.08
CA LEU A 162 -9.06 -6.95 16.05
C LEU A 162 -9.09 -5.49 16.51
N LEU A 163 -9.39 -5.24 17.78
CA LEU A 163 -9.39 -3.88 18.34
C LEU A 163 -7.98 -3.32 18.40
N VAL A 164 -7.00 -4.12 18.85
CA VAL A 164 -5.58 -3.71 18.88
C VAL A 164 -5.05 -3.46 17.47
N GLY A 165 -5.35 -4.33 16.51
CA GLY A 165 -4.97 -4.14 15.10
C GLY A 165 -5.60 -2.88 14.50
N SER A 166 -6.88 -2.63 14.77
CA SER A 166 -7.57 -1.42 14.30
C SER A 166 -6.99 -0.15 14.91
N LEU A 167 -6.68 -0.17 16.21
CA LEU A 167 -6.08 0.97 16.90
C LEU A 167 -4.65 1.23 16.42
N SER A 168 -3.86 0.18 16.22
CA SER A 168 -2.52 0.26 15.62
C SER A 168 -2.57 0.92 14.24
N TRP A 169 -3.56 0.56 13.42
CA TRP A 169 -3.76 1.18 12.11
C TRP A 169 -4.15 2.65 12.18
N ILE A 170 -5.02 3.04 13.12
CA ILE A 170 -5.37 4.45 13.34
C ILE A 170 -4.11 5.25 13.71
N PHE A 171 -3.28 4.71 14.61
CA PHE A 171 -2.01 5.36 14.98
C PHE A 171 -1.03 5.41 13.79
N HIS A 172 -0.98 4.38 12.98
CA HIS A 172 -0.15 4.36 11.77
C HIS A 172 -0.59 5.46 10.78
N MET A 173 -1.89 5.57 10.49
CA MET A 173 -2.44 6.63 9.65
C MET A 173 -2.15 8.03 10.21
N LEU A 174 -2.26 8.21 11.52
CA LEU A 174 -1.93 9.49 12.17
C LEU A 174 -0.44 9.81 12.07
N ALA A 175 0.42 8.81 12.23
CA ALA A 175 1.86 8.95 12.07
C ALA A 175 2.21 9.30 10.62
N ASP A 176 1.63 8.60 9.63
CA ASP A 176 1.84 8.88 8.20
C ASP A 176 1.40 10.30 7.83
N LEU A 177 0.24 10.74 8.31
CA LEU A 177 -0.24 12.10 8.09
C LEU A 177 0.70 13.13 8.74
N SER A 178 1.12 12.88 9.97
CA SER A 178 2.03 13.78 10.70
C SER A 178 3.39 13.87 10.00
N MET A 179 3.94 12.75 9.57
CA MET A 179 5.17 12.69 8.78
C MET A 179 5.03 13.40 7.44
N GLY A 180 3.87 13.29 6.77
CA GLY A 180 3.58 14.04 5.56
C GLY A 180 3.57 15.55 5.77
N VAL A 181 2.94 16.02 6.84
CA VAL A 181 2.91 17.46 7.19
C VAL A 181 4.31 17.96 7.59
N LEU A 182 5.05 17.19 8.38
CA LEU A 182 6.42 17.52 8.77
C LEU A 182 7.35 17.59 7.55
N GLY A 183 7.27 16.60 6.66
CA GLY A 183 8.01 16.59 5.40
C GLY A 183 7.66 17.79 4.52
N ARG A 184 6.38 18.19 4.50
CA ARG A 184 5.95 19.39 3.79
C ARG A 184 6.61 20.66 4.34
N GLU A 185 6.62 20.85 5.66
CA GLU A 185 7.24 22.02 6.26
C GLU A 185 8.76 22.03 6.05
N LEU A 186 9.42 20.90 6.28
CA LEU A 186 10.88 20.80 6.18
C LEU A 186 11.37 20.92 4.74
N PHE A 187 10.84 20.11 3.82
CA PHE A 187 11.39 20.01 2.47
C PHE A 187 10.82 21.05 1.49
N ILE A 188 9.57 21.50 1.68
CA ILE A 188 8.97 22.52 0.81
C ILE A 188 9.27 23.93 1.32
N LYS A 189 8.97 24.21 2.59
CA LYS A 189 9.02 25.60 3.08
C LYS A 189 10.42 26.01 3.49
N VAL A 190 11.13 25.14 4.23
CA VAL A 190 12.47 25.45 4.76
C VAL A 190 13.54 25.23 3.70
N GLU A 191 13.72 23.99 3.22
CA GLU A 191 14.81 23.67 2.28
C GLU A 191 14.49 24.02 0.82
N LYS A 192 13.20 24.17 0.45
CA LYS A 192 12.73 24.48 -0.91
C LYS A 192 13.34 23.55 -1.96
N LEU A 193 13.45 22.26 -1.63
CA LEU A 193 14.00 21.29 -2.57
C LEU A 193 13.00 21.01 -3.71
N PRO A 194 13.45 20.96 -4.97
CA PRO A 194 12.61 20.51 -6.06
C PRO A 194 12.25 19.04 -5.82
N PHE A 195 10.96 18.67 -5.83
CA PHE A 195 10.50 17.31 -5.53
C PHE A 195 10.94 16.30 -6.60
N PRO A 196 12.01 15.52 -6.40
CA PRO A 196 12.49 14.63 -7.45
C PRO A 196 11.55 13.42 -7.61
N PHE A 197 10.89 12.99 -6.52
CA PHE A 197 10.02 11.82 -6.52
C PHE A 197 8.60 12.07 -7.05
N ALA A 198 8.17 13.33 -7.17
CA ALA A 198 6.84 13.64 -7.69
C ALA A 198 6.79 13.68 -9.22
N HIS A 199 7.93 13.91 -9.88
CA HIS A 199 8.00 13.99 -11.34
C HIS A 199 7.68 12.66 -12.05
N PRO A 200 8.27 11.50 -11.68
CA PRO A 200 8.00 10.24 -12.37
C PRO A 200 6.51 9.84 -12.42
N PRO A 201 5.74 9.84 -11.31
CA PRO A 201 4.33 9.48 -11.35
C PRO A 201 3.49 10.53 -12.11
N ALA A 202 3.82 11.82 -11.99
CA ALA A 202 3.11 12.87 -12.72
C ALA A 202 3.32 12.76 -14.24
N GLU A 203 4.55 12.53 -14.67
CA GLU A 203 4.87 12.32 -16.09
C GLU A 203 4.26 11.02 -16.62
N ALA A 204 4.19 9.95 -15.82
CA ALA A 204 3.49 8.72 -16.20
C ALA A 204 1.98 8.96 -16.41
N CYS A 205 1.31 9.69 -15.51
CA CYS A 205 -0.10 10.05 -15.68
C CYS A 205 -0.32 10.91 -16.93
N LYS A 206 0.56 11.89 -17.19
CA LYS A 206 0.49 12.71 -18.41
C LYS A 206 0.73 11.88 -19.68
N ALA A 207 1.77 11.05 -19.70
CA ALA A 207 2.15 10.23 -20.84
C ALA A 207 1.05 9.24 -21.25
N LEU A 208 0.33 8.68 -20.28
CA LEU A 208 -0.73 7.70 -20.53
C LEU A 208 -2.08 8.36 -20.87
N THR A 209 -2.36 9.54 -20.34
CA THR A 209 -3.62 10.27 -20.61
C THR A 209 -3.57 11.13 -21.86
N ARG A 210 -2.40 11.70 -22.20
CA ARG A 210 -2.20 12.49 -23.42
C ARG A 210 -2.03 11.58 -24.63
N ASP A 211 -2.46 12.06 -25.79
CA ASP A 211 -2.31 11.33 -27.06
C ASP A 211 -0.94 11.55 -27.73
N ASP A 212 0.11 11.75 -26.94
CA ASP A 212 1.46 11.94 -27.44
C ASP A 212 2.07 10.61 -27.94
N PRO A 213 2.59 10.52 -29.18
CA PRO A 213 3.08 9.25 -29.74
C PRO A 213 4.40 8.76 -29.15
N GLU A 214 5.30 9.67 -28.75
CA GLU A 214 6.64 9.32 -28.26
C GLU A 214 6.64 8.62 -26.90
N PRO A 215 5.97 9.14 -25.86
CA PRO A 215 5.95 8.49 -24.54
C PRO A 215 5.32 7.09 -24.60
N LYS A 216 4.29 6.91 -25.45
CA LYS A 216 3.61 5.63 -25.65
C LYS A 216 4.52 4.56 -26.27
N LYS A 217 5.39 4.93 -27.22
CA LYS A 217 6.36 4.01 -27.82
C LYS A 217 7.38 3.53 -26.78
N VAL A 218 7.97 4.45 -26.04
CA VAL A 218 8.95 4.12 -24.98
C VAL A 218 8.30 3.21 -23.93
N PHE A 219 7.11 3.58 -23.49
CA PHE A 219 6.33 2.79 -22.54
C PHE A 219 6.06 1.36 -23.04
N THR A 220 5.65 1.21 -24.31
CA THR A 220 5.35 -0.09 -24.91
C THR A 220 6.61 -0.97 -25.02
N ILE A 221 7.74 -0.39 -25.41
CA ILE A 221 9.02 -1.12 -25.52
C ILE A 221 9.49 -1.58 -24.13
N CYS A 222 9.48 -0.69 -23.14
CA CYS A 222 9.84 -1.03 -21.76
C CYS A 222 8.90 -2.10 -21.18
N GLY A 223 7.60 -1.99 -21.44
CA GLY A 223 6.61 -2.99 -21.03
C GLY A 223 6.84 -4.37 -21.66
N LEU A 224 7.19 -4.41 -22.95
CA LEU A 224 7.51 -5.66 -23.65
C LEU A 224 8.76 -6.32 -23.05
N VAL A 225 9.84 -5.55 -22.88
CA VAL A 225 11.09 -6.03 -22.29
C VAL A 225 10.86 -6.53 -20.86
N GLY A 226 10.12 -5.78 -20.05
CA GLY A 226 9.76 -6.17 -18.69
C GLY A 226 8.92 -7.45 -18.64
N THR A 227 8.00 -7.64 -19.59
CA THR A 227 7.18 -8.86 -19.69
C THR A 227 8.03 -10.07 -20.04
N VAL A 228 8.94 -9.94 -21.01
CA VAL A 228 9.86 -11.02 -21.39
C VAL A 228 10.79 -11.39 -20.22
N TRP A 229 11.36 -10.39 -19.55
CA TRP A 229 12.21 -10.62 -18.38
C TRP A 229 11.46 -11.26 -17.23
N GLY A 230 10.25 -10.79 -16.94
CA GLY A 230 9.37 -11.36 -15.92
C GLY A 230 9.05 -12.83 -16.20
N LEU A 231 8.77 -13.18 -17.46
CA LEU A 231 8.60 -14.57 -17.85
C LEU A 231 9.89 -15.36 -17.59
N VAL A 232 11.06 -14.89 -18.02
CA VAL A 232 12.32 -15.63 -17.79
C VAL A 232 12.59 -15.90 -16.31
N VAL A 233 12.33 -14.93 -15.43
CA VAL A 233 12.60 -15.05 -13.98
C VAL A 233 11.54 -15.92 -13.27
N TYR A 234 10.26 -15.72 -13.59
CA TYR A 234 9.16 -16.37 -12.85
C TYR A 234 8.64 -17.66 -13.50
N PHE A 235 8.98 -17.94 -14.76
CA PHE A 235 8.61 -19.19 -15.44
C PHE A 235 9.20 -20.45 -14.77
N PRO A 236 10.45 -20.45 -14.28
CA PRO A 236 10.98 -21.57 -13.48
C PRO A 236 10.21 -21.78 -12.18
N VAL A 237 9.83 -20.69 -11.49
CA VAL A 237 9.05 -20.72 -10.24
C VAL A 237 7.65 -21.28 -10.49
N ALA A 238 7.00 -20.90 -11.60
CA ALA A 238 5.69 -21.39 -11.99
C ALA A 238 5.67 -22.89 -12.37
N LEU A 239 6.81 -23.43 -12.81
CA LEU A 239 6.98 -24.85 -13.15
C LEU A 239 7.31 -25.75 -11.95
N GLY A 240 7.39 -25.18 -10.73
CA GLY A 240 7.53 -25.95 -9.49
C GLY A 240 8.89 -26.64 -9.31
N LYS A 241 9.93 -26.22 -10.04
CA LYS A 241 11.31 -26.64 -9.75
C LYS A 241 11.94 -25.61 -8.81
N SER A 242 11.79 -25.88 -7.50
CA SER A 242 12.63 -25.33 -6.44
C SER A 242 14.06 -25.81 -6.58
#